data_AF-A0A101NTY7-F1
#
_entry.id   AF-A0A101NTY7-F1
#
_cell.length_a   1.000
_cell.length_b   1.000
_cell.length_c   1.000
_cell.angle_alpha   90.00
_cell.angle_beta   90.00
_cell.angle_gamma   90.00
#
_symmetry.space_group_name_H-M   'P 1'
#
loop_
_entity.id
_entity.type
_entity.pdbx_description
1 polymer ?
#
loop_
_entity_poly.entity_id
_entity_poly.type
_entity_poly.pdbx_seq_one_letter_code
_entity_poly.pdbx_strand_id
1 'polypeptide(L)'
;MSDLAVSPATVKFPHRSRRGILLGLTLHQLVLVSAALALLLVTVLTTGLLGAITLSPLWAAVAVLVAVRRQGRSLIDWAPIVARFAWRRHSGQTLWLARPVTRPRQDGILHLPGTAASLKVVTPGDSANGAAAVHDPHQQTLTAVARVSSRAFALLDPATQNHNVNGWGRALAGTARTGHVATVQVLERTVPDSGDTLARHWAQHGRPEAPVAGQVYADLVASAGPAAAPHETYLAISLDLKAAKRLISQAGGGLPGAFTVMEQTTASIAQAARNAGLMITGWLSAREIAAVVRTAYDPKALAALQQWSPTGRAEADPAAAGPVVQVEEYDRVATDSARHTTYWVENWPRTEMGAGFLHGLMFTAGVRRTLSLTYVPQRLESALRDVQRKKAAIIADASERARRGQVDSEEDSIEYADVKTRERQLIAGHADVALTGLITVTADTDAALDAACAQIETAAVTAGVDLRRLWYQQPDAFAVAALPLARTTL
;
A
#
# COMPACT_ATOMS: atom_id res chain seq x y z
N MET A 1 10.95 39.77 -23.11
CA MET A 1 11.10 38.31 -23.04
C MET A 1 9.88 37.80 -22.30
N SER A 2 8.89 37.30 -23.04
CA SER A 2 7.64 36.83 -22.44
C SER A 2 7.92 35.61 -21.59
N ASP A 3 7.59 35.68 -20.30
CA ASP A 3 7.53 34.53 -19.41
C ASP A 3 6.57 33.51 -20.03
N LEU A 4 7.14 32.46 -20.62
CA LEU A 4 6.37 31.27 -21.01
C LEU A 4 5.84 30.68 -19.71
N ALA A 5 4.55 30.90 -19.43
CA ALA A 5 3.88 30.33 -18.27
C ALA A 5 4.07 28.80 -18.30
N VAL A 6 4.94 28.29 -17.42
CA VAL A 6 5.20 26.86 -17.31
C VAL A 6 3.90 26.21 -16.86
N SER A 7 3.34 25.36 -17.72
CA SER A 7 2.12 24.64 -17.38
C SER A 7 2.42 23.58 -16.30
N PRO A 8 1.49 23.35 -15.36
CA PRO A 8 1.66 22.34 -14.33
C PRO A 8 1.74 20.95 -14.97
N ALA A 9 2.58 20.08 -14.41
CA ALA A 9 2.73 18.71 -14.87
C ALA A 9 1.38 17.99 -14.76
N THR A 10 0.92 17.47 -15.88
CA THR A 10 -0.23 16.58 -15.92
C THR A 10 0.23 15.13 -15.86
N VAL A 11 -0.62 14.30 -15.28
CA VAL A 11 -0.41 12.87 -15.16
C VAL A 11 -1.63 12.16 -15.70
N LYS A 12 -1.39 11.12 -16.49
CA LYS A 12 -2.39 10.17 -16.98
C LYS A 12 -1.80 8.78 -16.83
N PHE A 13 -2.59 7.85 -16.32
CA PHE A 13 -2.18 6.46 -16.13
C PHE A 13 -2.77 5.56 -17.22
N PRO A 14 -2.01 4.52 -17.64
CA PRO A 14 -2.50 3.56 -18.62
C PRO A 14 -3.63 2.71 -18.04
N HIS A 15 -4.43 2.11 -18.93
CA HIS A 15 -5.49 1.21 -18.51
C HIS A 15 -4.93 -0.03 -17.82
N ARG A 16 -5.56 -0.42 -16.71
CA ARG A 16 -5.28 -1.72 -16.11
C ARG A 16 -5.91 -2.80 -16.96
N SER A 17 -5.08 -3.59 -17.64
CA SER A 17 -5.54 -4.73 -18.43
C SER A 17 -6.35 -5.70 -17.57
N ARG A 18 -7.58 -6.00 -18.02
CA ARG A 18 -8.47 -7.02 -17.44
C ARG A 18 -8.49 -8.30 -18.29
N ARG A 19 -7.56 -8.44 -19.24
CA ARG A 19 -7.54 -9.58 -20.17
C ARG A 19 -7.27 -10.89 -19.43
N GLY A 20 -8.06 -11.89 -19.77
CA GLY A 20 -7.80 -13.28 -19.42
C GLY A 20 -6.66 -13.87 -20.23
N ILE A 21 -6.34 -15.13 -19.97
CA ILE A 21 -5.24 -15.85 -20.63
C ILE A 21 -5.63 -16.28 -22.05
N LEU A 22 -6.89 -16.67 -22.24
CA LEU A 22 -7.42 -17.18 -23.51
C LEU A 22 -8.92 -16.84 -23.59
N LEU A 23 -9.38 -16.27 -24.71
CA LEU A 23 -10.77 -15.82 -24.91
C LEU A 23 -11.27 -14.80 -23.86
N GLY A 24 -10.36 -14.07 -23.20
CA GLY A 24 -10.71 -13.19 -22.08
C GLY A 24 -11.06 -13.90 -20.77
N LEU A 25 -10.85 -15.23 -20.69
CA LEU A 25 -11.09 -16.02 -19.48
C LEU A 25 -9.86 -16.05 -18.56
N THR A 26 -10.06 -15.89 -17.25
CA THR A 26 -8.99 -16.05 -16.25
C THR A 26 -8.55 -17.51 -16.15
N LEU A 27 -7.39 -17.77 -15.53
CA LEU A 27 -6.91 -19.14 -15.31
C LEU A 27 -7.96 -20.00 -14.60
N HIS A 28 -8.61 -19.45 -13.56
CA HIS A 28 -9.65 -20.16 -12.82
C HIS A 28 -10.88 -20.44 -13.68
N GLN A 29 -11.29 -19.49 -14.51
CA GLN A 29 -12.39 -19.70 -15.47
C GLN A 29 -12.03 -20.77 -16.50
N LEU A 30 -10.82 -20.76 -17.06
CA LEU A 30 -10.37 -21.75 -18.04
C LEU A 30 -10.32 -23.17 -17.45
N VAL A 31 -9.80 -23.31 -16.22
CA VAL A 31 -9.79 -24.60 -15.52
C VAL A 31 -11.20 -25.08 -15.25
N LEU A 32 -12.10 -24.20 -14.80
CA LEU A 32 -13.49 -24.55 -14.53
C LEU A 32 -14.25 -24.94 -15.81
N VAL A 33 -14.12 -24.17 -16.89
CA VAL A 33 -14.79 -24.43 -18.17
C VAL A 33 -14.23 -25.69 -18.83
N SER A 34 -12.93 -25.94 -18.76
CA SER A 34 -12.33 -27.16 -19.33
C SER A 34 -12.74 -28.40 -18.55
N ALA A 35 -12.73 -28.35 -17.22
CA ALA A 35 -13.24 -29.43 -16.37
C ALA A 35 -14.73 -29.68 -16.62
N ALA A 36 -15.52 -28.62 -16.78
CA ALA A 36 -16.93 -28.70 -17.11
C ALA A 36 -17.16 -29.37 -18.47
N LEU A 37 -16.44 -28.94 -19.52
CA LEU A 37 -16.56 -29.54 -20.84
C LEU A 37 -16.15 -31.02 -20.86
N ALA A 38 -15.09 -31.38 -20.12
CA ALA A 38 -14.66 -32.77 -19.97
C ALA A 38 -15.73 -33.63 -19.27
N LEU A 39 -16.33 -33.12 -18.19
CA LEU A 39 -17.42 -33.79 -17.50
C LEU A 39 -18.65 -33.93 -18.40
N LEU A 40 -18.98 -32.92 -19.21
CA LEU A 40 -20.08 -33.00 -20.18
C LEU A 40 -19.83 -34.12 -21.19
N LEU A 41 -18.62 -34.20 -21.75
CA LEU A 41 -18.24 -35.25 -22.69
C LEU A 41 -18.38 -36.64 -22.06
N VAL A 42 -17.87 -36.84 -20.84
CA VAL A 42 -17.98 -38.11 -20.12
C VAL A 42 -19.44 -38.49 -19.87
N THR A 43 -20.28 -37.53 -19.46
CA THR A 43 -21.70 -37.81 -19.21
C THR A 43 -22.44 -38.20 -20.48
N VAL A 44 -22.20 -37.51 -21.60
CA VAL A 44 -22.80 -37.84 -22.89
C VAL A 44 -22.35 -39.22 -23.38
N LEU A 45 -21.08 -39.57 -23.20
CA LEU A 45 -20.55 -40.88 -23.60
C LEU A 45 -21.07 -42.05 -22.76
N THR A 46 -21.35 -41.83 -21.47
CA THR A 46 -21.75 -42.90 -20.54
C THR A 46 -23.27 -43.08 -20.43
N THR A 47 -24.01 -41.98 -20.47
CA THR A 47 -25.45 -41.95 -20.18
C THR A 47 -26.29 -41.38 -21.32
N GLY A 48 -25.65 -40.96 -22.41
CA GLY A 48 -26.31 -40.32 -23.54
C GLY A 48 -26.80 -38.90 -23.22
N LEU A 49 -27.68 -38.39 -24.07
CA LEU A 49 -28.21 -37.02 -23.96
C LEU A 49 -29.08 -36.81 -22.70
N LEU A 50 -29.71 -37.88 -22.20
CA LEU A 50 -30.56 -37.81 -21.00
C LEU A 50 -29.73 -37.44 -19.77
N GLY A 51 -28.53 -38.01 -19.59
CA GLY A 51 -27.67 -37.63 -18.47
C GLY A 51 -27.20 -36.18 -18.54
N ALA A 52 -26.90 -35.66 -19.73
CA ALA A 52 -26.56 -34.26 -19.92
C ALA A 52 -27.72 -33.32 -19.53
N ILE A 53 -28.97 -33.68 -19.85
CA ILE A 53 -30.15 -32.92 -19.46
C ILE A 53 -30.35 -32.97 -17.94
N THR A 54 -30.16 -34.14 -17.30
CA THR A 54 -30.28 -34.25 -15.83
C THR A 54 -29.25 -33.39 -15.08
N LEU A 55 -28.05 -33.23 -15.64
CA LEU A 55 -27.00 -32.36 -15.09
C LEU A 55 -27.07 -30.91 -15.61
N SER A 56 -28.11 -30.53 -16.35
CA SER A 56 -28.29 -29.15 -16.82
C SER A 56 -28.22 -28.08 -15.71
N PRO A 57 -28.69 -28.31 -14.46
CA PRO A 57 -28.51 -27.33 -13.38
C PRO A 57 -27.04 -27.10 -13.02
N LEU A 58 -26.19 -28.12 -13.12
CA LEU A 58 -24.75 -28.01 -12.87
C LEU A 58 -24.08 -27.15 -13.96
N TRP A 59 -24.42 -27.39 -15.24
CA TRP A 59 -23.91 -26.59 -16.36
C TRP A 59 -24.33 -25.12 -16.26
N ALA A 60 -25.60 -24.89 -15.90
CA ALA A 60 -26.11 -23.56 -15.65
C ALA A 60 -25.34 -22.88 -14.49
N ALA A 61 -25.07 -23.58 -13.39
CA ALA A 61 -24.29 -23.06 -12.28
C ALA A 61 -22.85 -22.68 -12.70
N VAL A 62 -22.17 -23.52 -13.48
CA VAL A 62 -20.84 -23.21 -14.03
C VAL A 62 -20.89 -21.97 -14.92
N ALA A 63 -21.87 -21.89 -15.82
CA ALA A 63 -22.05 -20.73 -16.69
C ALA A 63 -22.26 -19.44 -15.88
N VAL A 64 -23.07 -19.49 -14.81
CA VAL A 64 -23.29 -18.38 -13.89
C VAL A 64 -21.99 -17.99 -13.17
N LEU A 65 -21.21 -18.94 -12.66
CA LEU A 65 -19.94 -18.68 -11.97
C LEU A 65 -18.91 -17.98 -12.85
N VAL A 66 -18.92 -18.28 -14.15
CA VAL A 66 -17.99 -17.71 -15.14
C VAL A 66 -18.50 -16.35 -15.64
N ALA A 67 -19.79 -16.24 -15.97
CA ALA A 67 -20.36 -15.06 -16.62
C ALA A 67 -20.70 -13.92 -15.63
N VAL A 68 -21.19 -14.25 -14.43
CA VAL A 68 -21.59 -13.22 -13.46
C VAL A 68 -20.34 -12.61 -12.84
N ARG A 69 -20.26 -11.28 -12.94
CA ARG A 69 -19.18 -10.48 -12.37
C ARG A 69 -19.70 -9.67 -11.19
N ARG A 70 -19.02 -9.76 -10.07
CA ARG A 70 -19.25 -8.92 -8.88
C ARG A 70 -18.02 -8.05 -8.65
N GLN A 71 -18.21 -6.73 -8.67
CA GLN A 71 -17.13 -5.73 -8.48
C GLN A 71 -15.95 -5.93 -9.45
N GLY A 72 -16.23 -6.27 -10.71
CA GLY A 72 -15.21 -6.42 -11.75
C GLY A 72 -14.43 -7.74 -11.75
N ARG A 73 -14.71 -8.67 -10.82
CA ARG A 73 -14.17 -10.04 -10.81
C ARG A 73 -15.27 -11.06 -11.05
N SER A 74 -14.95 -12.18 -11.71
CA SER A 74 -15.90 -13.30 -11.85
C SER A 74 -16.14 -13.96 -10.50
N LEU A 75 -17.30 -14.62 -10.32
CA LEU A 75 -17.60 -15.32 -9.08
C LEU A 75 -16.58 -16.43 -8.79
N ILE A 76 -16.05 -17.09 -9.81
CA ILE A 76 -15.00 -18.10 -9.62
C ILE A 76 -13.66 -17.50 -9.15
N ASP A 77 -13.31 -16.28 -9.56
CA ASP A 77 -12.11 -15.59 -9.06
C ASP A 77 -12.25 -15.16 -7.58
N TRP A 78 -13.49 -15.04 -7.08
CA TRP A 78 -13.77 -14.83 -5.65
C TRP A 78 -13.61 -16.10 -4.82
N ALA A 79 -13.78 -17.28 -5.43
CA ALA A 79 -13.76 -18.56 -4.72
C ALA A 79 -12.53 -18.78 -3.82
N PRO A 80 -11.26 -18.59 -4.28
CA PRO A 80 -10.11 -18.81 -3.41
C PRO A 80 -10.05 -17.82 -2.23
N ILE A 81 -10.53 -16.59 -2.43
CA ILE A 81 -10.54 -15.55 -1.40
C ILE A 81 -11.58 -15.89 -0.32
N VAL A 82 -12.81 -16.18 -0.75
CA VAL A 82 -13.91 -16.55 0.16
C VAL A 82 -13.62 -17.88 0.86
N ALA A 83 -13.08 -18.87 0.15
CA ALA A 83 -12.74 -20.16 0.72
C ALA A 83 -11.65 -20.04 1.80
N ARG A 84 -10.60 -19.24 1.57
CA ARG A 84 -9.57 -18.97 2.59
C ARG A 84 -10.18 -18.30 3.82
N PHE A 85 -11.02 -17.29 3.64
CA PHE A 85 -11.68 -16.62 4.75
C PHE A 85 -12.65 -17.55 5.50
N ALA A 86 -13.47 -18.33 4.79
CA ALA A 86 -14.35 -19.32 5.40
C ALA A 86 -13.55 -20.35 6.21
N TRP A 87 -12.43 -20.84 5.66
CA TRP A 87 -11.51 -21.72 6.38
C TRP A 87 -10.94 -21.06 7.64
N ARG A 88 -10.46 -19.82 7.56
CA ARG A 88 -9.97 -19.06 8.73
C ARG A 88 -11.06 -18.89 9.77
N ARG A 89 -12.29 -18.59 9.35
CA ARG A 89 -13.45 -18.44 10.23
C ARG A 89 -13.81 -19.76 10.93
N HIS A 90 -13.88 -20.86 10.19
CA HIS A 90 -14.18 -22.18 10.75
C HIS A 90 -13.06 -22.69 11.67
N SER A 91 -11.81 -22.34 11.40
CA SER A 91 -10.66 -22.69 12.25
C SER A 91 -10.40 -21.72 13.40
N GLY A 92 -11.23 -20.69 13.58
CA GLY A 92 -11.08 -19.69 14.65
C GLY A 92 -9.88 -18.75 14.48
N GLN A 93 -9.31 -18.66 13.28
CA GLN A 93 -8.15 -17.83 12.96
C GLN A 93 -8.50 -16.36 12.65
N THR A 94 -9.78 -16.00 12.73
CA THR A 94 -10.24 -14.61 12.57
C THR A 94 -10.05 -13.77 13.83
N LEU A 95 -9.77 -14.41 14.97
CA LEU A 95 -9.45 -13.74 16.23
C LEU A 95 -7.98 -13.94 16.55
N TRP A 96 -7.26 -12.84 16.70
CA TRP A 96 -5.91 -12.83 17.23
C TRP A 96 -5.91 -12.19 18.61
N LEU A 97 -5.23 -12.84 19.57
CA LEU A 97 -5.07 -12.37 20.94
C LEU A 97 -3.59 -12.37 21.29
N ALA A 98 -3.14 -11.28 21.90
CA ALA A 98 -1.82 -11.21 22.46
C ALA A 98 -1.66 -12.19 23.63
N ARG A 99 -0.48 -12.82 23.72
CA ARG A 99 -0.15 -13.82 24.76
C ARG A 99 1.01 -13.35 25.64
N PRO A 100 0.84 -12.30 26.47
CA PRO A 100 1.96 -11.66 27.16
C PRO A 100 2.72 -12.59 28.12
N VAL A 101 2.03 -13.56 28.75
CA VAL A 101 2.62 -14.43 29.80
C VAL A 101 3.43 -15.60 29.22
N THR A 102 3.01 -16.16 28.07
CA THR A 102 3.59 -17.40 27.51
C THR A 102 4.58 -17.15 26.37
N ARG A 103 4.97 -15.89 26.13
CA ARG A 103 5.81 -15.51 24.97
C ARG A 103 7.30 -15.67 25.29
N PRO A 104 8.06 -16.40 24.46
CA PRO A 104 9.51 -16.30 24.50
C PRO A 104 9.91 -14.88 24.08
N ARG A 105 10.63 -14.17 24.97
CA ARG A 105 11.27 -12.90 24.65
C ARG A 105 12.49 -13.17 23.77
N GLN A 106 12.28 -13.15 22.46
CA GLN A 106 13.39 -12.99 21.53
C GLN A 106 13.54 -11.51 21.21
N ASP A 107 14.78 -11.03 21.25
CA ASP A 107 15.06 -9.63 21.01
C ASP A 107 14.59 -9.20 19.60
N GLY A 108 13.99 -8.01 19.53
CA GLY A 108 13.53 -7.39 18.29
C GLY A 108 12.23 -7.93 17.66
N ILE A 109 11.59 -9.00 18.15
CA ILE A 109 10.32 -9.48 17.56
C ILE A 109 9.19 -8.47 17.77
N LEU A 110 8.48 -8.10 16.69
CA LEU A 110 7.37 -7.14 16.74
C LEU A 110 6.03 -7.72 17.25
N HIS A 111 5.92 -9.05 17.32
CA HIS A 111 4.72 -9.79 17.73
C HIS A 111 3.45 -9.38 16.96
N LEU A 112 3.57 -9.27 15.65
CA LEU A 112 2.47 -8.90 14.77
C LEU A 112 1.56 -10.11 14.44
N PRO A 113 0.31 -9.85 14.07
CA PRO A 113 -0.62 -10.89 13.64
C PRO A 113 -0.30 -11.41 12.24
N GLY A 114 -0.76 -12.64 11.97
CA GLY A 114 -0.76 -13.24 10.64
C GLY A 114 0.62 -13.35 9.99
N THR A 115 0.70 -12.96 8.72
CA THR A 115 1.91 -13.08 7.90
C THR A 115 3.06 -12.18 8.33
N ALA A 116 2.82 -11.23 9.25
CA ALA A 116 3.82 -10.33 9.79
C ALA A 116 4.44 -10.84 11.12
N ALA A 117 4.01 -11.99 11.64
CA ALA A 117 4.41 -12.50 12.96
C ALA A 117 5.92 -12.76 13.11
N SER A 118 6.61 -13.06 11.99
CA SER A 118 8.04 -13.36 11.97
C SER A 118 8.94 -12.12 11.87
N LEU A 119 8.36 -10.92 11.74
CA LEU A 119 9.12 -9.71 11.54
C LEU A 119 9.91 -9.33 12.79
N LYS A 120 11.19 -9.04 12.58
CA LYS A 120 12.13 -8.65 13.63
C LYS A 120 12.72 -7.30 13.32
N VAL A 121 12.69 -6.39 14.27
CA VAL A 121 13.50 -5.18 14.21
C VAL A 121 14.90 -5.51 14.68
N VAL A 122 15.88 -5.14 13.88
CA VAL A 122 17.29 -5.34 14.17
C VAL A 122 17.97 -3.98 14.15
N THR A 123 18.83 -3.75 15.13
CA THR A 123 19.68 -2.56 15.21
C THR A 123 21.14 -3.00 14.99
N PRO A 124 21.91 -2.32 14.14
CA PRO A 124 23.35 -2.57 14.06
C PRO A 124 24.00 -2.18 15.39
N GLY A 125 24.91 -3.03 15.90
CA GLY A 125 25.63 -2.76 17.16
C GLY A 125 26.42 -1.45 17.16
N ASP A 126 26.88 -1.01 15.99
CA ASP A 126 27.71 0.19 15.80
C ASP A 126 26.92 1.40 15.27
N SER A 127 25.58 1.39 15.34
CA SER A 127 24.74 2.46 14.79
C SER A 127 24.83 3.74 15.63
N ALA A 128 25.62 4.73 15.17
CA ALA A 128 25.80 6.02 15.86
C ALA A 128 24.48 6.76 16.16
N ASN A 129 23.45 6.56 15.32
CA ASN A 129 22.14 7.22 15.44
C ASN A 129 21.03 6.28 15.93
N GLY A 130 21.35 5.03 16.30
CA GLY A 130 20.35 4.04 16.72
C GLY A 130 19.33 3.64 15.65
N ALA A 131 19.62 3.95 14.37
CA ALA A 131 18.77 3.61 13.23
C ALA A 131 18.63 2.08 13.13
N ALA A 132 17.40 1.61 12.97
CA ALA A 132 17.07 0.19 12.91
C ALA A 132 16.43 -0.17 11.56
N ALA A 133 16.37 -1.47 11.28
CA ALA A 133 15.67 -2.00 10.13
C ALA A 133 14.84 -3.23 10.49
N VAL A 134 13.74 -3.44 9.77
CA VAL A 134 12.88 -4.61 9.91
C VAL A 134 13.36 -5.72 9.00
N HIS A 135 13.78 -6.84 9.57
CA HIS A 135 14.15 -8.05 8.85
C HIS A 135 12.95 -9.00 8.73
N ASP A 136 12.62 -9.35 7.48
CA ASP A 136 11.68 -10.42 7.15
C ASP A 136 12.44 -11.70 6.78
N PRO A 137 12.44 -12.73 7.65
CA PRO A 137 13.15 -13.98 7.37
C PRO A 137 12.49 -14.82 6.27
N HIS A 138 11.20 -14.64 5.98
CA HIS A 138 10.51 -15.41 4.94
C HIS A 138 10.74 -14.81 3.55
N GLN A 139 10.57 -13.49 3.43
CA GLN A 139 10.82 -12.80 2.16
C GLN A 139 12.31 -12.52 1.92
N GLN A 140 13.16 -12.69 2.94
CA GLN A 140 14.59 -12.36 2.90
C GLN A 140 14.80 -10.89 2.53
N THR A 141 14.08 -10.01 3.22
CA THR A 141 14.18 -8.57 3.04
C THR A 141 14.61 -7.86 4.31
N LEU A 142 15.26 -6.72 4.14
CA LEU A 142 15.62 -5.80 5.23
C LEU A 142 15.02 -4.44 4.90
N THR A 143 14.24 -3.84 5.80
CA THR A 143 13.50 -2.60 5.52
C THR A 143 13.88 -1.49 6.48
N ALA A 144 14.45 -0.41 5.96
CA ALA A 144 14.72 0.81 6.72
C ALA A 144 13.56 1.79 6.56
N VAL A 145 13.19 2.50 7.63
CA VAL A 145 12.07 3.46 7.63
C VAL A 145 12.60 4.83 8.02
N ALA A 146 12.28 5.85 7.22
CA ALA A 146 12.63 7.23 7.48
C ALA A 146 11.39 8.10 7.64
N ARG A 147 11.46 9.11 8.53
CA ARG A 147 10.50 10.22 8.52
C ARG A 147 10.84 11.18 7.40
N VAL A 148 9.81 11.63 6.69
CA VAL A 148 9.93 12.56 5.58
C VAL A 148 9.07 13.78 5.86
N SER A 149 9.61 14.94 5.52
CA SER A 149 8.88 16.20 5.47
C SER A 149 9.01 16.80 4.08
N SER A 150 8.03 17.61 3.69
CA SER A 150 8.04 18.33 2.43
C SER A 150 7.42 19.72 2.63
N ARG A 151 7.73 20.64 1.71
CA ARG A 151 6.99 21.90 1.62
C ARG A 151 5.60 21.61 1.03
N ALA A 152 4.62 22.45 1.35
CA ALA A 152 3.26 22.30 0.83
C ALA A 152 3.25 22.33 -0.70
N PHE A 153 3.15 21.15 -1.33
CA PHE A 153 3.30 20.97 -2.78
C PHE A 153 2.31 21.82 -3.59
N ALA A 154 1.06 21.93 -3.10
CA ALA A 154 0.01 22.72 -3.74
C ALA A 154 0.29 24.22 -3.78
N LEU A 155 1.17 24.73 -2.89
CA LEU A 155 1.55 26.15 -2.82
C LEU A 155 2.84 26.46 -3.61
N LEU A 156 3.48 25.46 -4.20
CA LEU A 156 4.66 25.65 -5.02
C LEU A 156 4.27 26.19 -6.40
N ASP A 157 5.17 26.96 -7.01
CA ASP A 157 5.01 27.37 -8.41
C ASP A 157 5.07 26.14 -9.35
N PRO A 158 4.45 26.21 -10.54
CA PRO A 158 4.40 25.07 -11.46
C PRO A 158 5.78 24.54 -11.89
N ALA A 159 6.81 25.39 -12.00
CA ALA A 159 8.14 24.94 -12.39
C ALA A 159 8.77 24.09 -11.28
N THR A 160 8.65 24.51 -10.02
CA THR A 160 9.08 23.72 -8.86
C THR A 160 8.27 22.44 -8.69
N GLN A 161 6.94 22.47 -8.92
CA GLN A 161 6.11 21.26 -8.93
C GLN A 161 6.63 20.25 -9.97
N ASN A 162 6.88 20.71 -11.20
CA ASN A 162 7.40 19.88 -12.29
C ASN A 162 8.80 19.34 -11.96
N HIS A 163 9.65 20.16 -11.37
CA HIS A 163 10.98 19.75 -10.92
C HIS A 163 10.89 18.62 -9.89
N ASN A 164 10.04 18.76 -8.87
CA ASN A 164 9.87 17.77 -7.81
C ASN A 164 9.31 16.45 -8.35
N VAL A 165 8.29 16.50 -9.21
CA VAL A 165 7.70 15.31 -9.85
C VAL A 165 8.76 14.57 -10.70
N ASN A 166 9.49 15.30 -11.55
CA ASN A 166 10.55 14.73 -12.37
C ASN A 166 11.74 14.22 -11.52
N GLY A 167 12.07 14.92 -10.44
CA GLY A 167 13.06 14.52 -9.45
C GLY A 167 12.70 13.18 -8.80
N TRP A 168 11.44 13.03 -8.37
CA TRP A 168 10.94 11.79 -7.77
C TRP A 168 10.94 10.63 -8.78
N GLY A 169 10.51 10.88 -10.02
CA GLY A 169 10.60 9.88 -11.10
C GLY A 169 12.04 9.40 -11.34
N ARG A 170 13.02 10.31 -11.33
CA ARG A 170 14.44 9.96 -11.43
C ARG A 170 14.96 9.19 -10.21
N ALA A 171 14.51 9.53 -9.01
CA ALA A 171 14.86 8.81 -7.79
C ALA A 171 14.39 7.35 -7.86
N LEU A 172 13.12 7.13 -8.20
CA LEU A 172 12.56 5.79 -8.41
C LEU A 172 13.30 5.03 -9.52
N ALA A 173 13.62 5.69 -10.64
CA ALA A 173 14.39 5.07 -11.70
C ALA A 173 15.80 4.66 -11.27
N GLY A 174 16.43 5.42 -10.36
CA GLY A 174 17.68 5.06 -9.73
C GLY A 174 17.57 3.75 -8.95
N THR A 175 16.50 3.57 -8.17
CA THR A 175 16.28 2.34 -7.39
C THR A 175 16.15 1.10 -8.28
N ALA A 176 15.43 1.20 -9.40
CA ALA A 176 15.30 0.10 -10.35
C ALA A 176 16.63 -0.32 -10.98
N ARG A 177 17.51 0.64 -11.27
CA ARG A 177 18.84 0.36 -11.85
C ARG A 177 19.79 -0.34 -10.87
N THR A 178 19.64 -0.09 -9.57
CA THR A 178 20.50 -0.76 -8.56
C THR A 178 20.26 -2.27 -8.49
N GLY A 179 19.04 -2.73 -8.81
CA GLY A 179 18.69 -4.15 -8.92
C GLY A 179 18.55 -4.91 -7.60
N HIS A 180 18.82 -4.27 -6.45
CA HIS A 180 18.74 -4.86 -5.12
C HIS A 180 17.69 -4.23 -4.19
N VAL A 181 17.06 -3.11 -4.60
CA VAL A 181 15.89 -2.56 -3.90
C VAL A 181 14.65 -3.37 -4.31
N ALA A 182 14.02 -4.03 -3.34
CA ALA A 182 12.81 -4.82 -3.55
C ALA A 182 11.58 -3.93 -3.71
N THR A 183 11.44 -2.97 -2.80
CA THR A 183 10.24 -2.13 -2.68
C THR A 183 10.60 -0.80 -2.06
N VAL A 184 9.97 0.28 -2.55
CA VAL A 184 9.93 1.58 -1.89
C VAL A 184 8.48 1.89 -1.55
N GLN A 185 8.18 2.16 -0.29
CA GLN A 185 6.83 2.51 0.16
C GLN A 185 6.85 3.94 0.70
N VAL A 186 5.99 4.80 0.13
CA VAL A 186 5.66 6.10 0.70
C VAL A 186 4.36 5.93 1.45
N LEU A 187 4.37 6.20 2.75
CA LEU A 187 3.21 6.08 3.61
C LEU A 187 2.95 7.42 4.26
N GLU A 188 1.75 7.96 4.09
CA GLU A 188 1.32 9.15 4.78
C GLU A 188 0.04 8.85 5.56
N ARG A 189 0.03 9.24 6.83
CA ARG A 189 -1.08 8.99 7.75
C ARG A 189 -1.49 10.25 8.49
N THR A 190 -2.78 10.41 8.67
CA THR A 190 -3.34 11.36 9.64
C THR A 190 -3.30 10.72 11.01
N VAL A 191 -2.77 11.44 11.98
CA VAL A 191 -2.64 10.98 13.36
C VAL A 191 -3.71 11.68 14.20
N PRO A 192 -4.34 11.02 15.19
CA PRO A 192 -5.20 11.74 16.12
C PRO A 192 -4.43 12.92 16.73
N ASP A 193 -4.94 14.13 16.50
CA ASP A 193 -4.52 15.27 17.30
C ASP A 193 -5.00 15.00 18.71
N SER A 194 -4.07 14.83 19.65
CA SER A 194 -4.44 14.54 21.02
C SER A 194 -5.08 15.75 21.70
N GLY A 195 -4.96 16.96 21.15
CA GLY A 195 -5.27 18.22 21.83
C GLY A 195 -4.34 18.49 23.03
N ASP A 196 -3.81 17.42 23.64
CA ASP A 196 -2.83 17.38 24.71
C ASP A 196 -1.51 18.03 24.35
N THR A 197 -1.10 18.11 23.08
CA THR A 197 0.13 18.84 22.71
C THR A 197 -0.03 20.33 22.99
N LEU A 198 -1.12 20.93 22.51
CA LEU A 198 -1.44 22.33 22.72
C LEU A 198 -1.79 22.60 24.19
N ALA A 199 -2.60 21.73 24.80
CA ALA A 199 -2.95 21.83 26.22
C ALA A 199 -1.72 21.64 27.13
N ARG A 200 -0.78 20.72 26.83
CA ARG A 200 0.50 20.59 27.57
C ARG A 200 1.40 21.79 27.36
N HIS A 201 1.53 22.29 26.13
CA HIS A 201 2.34 23.48 25.89
C HIS A 201 1.79 24.67 26.69
N TRP A 202 0.46 24.84 26.71
CA TRP A 202 -0.20 25.83 27.55
C TRP A 202 -0.01 25.59 29.05
N ALA A 203 -0.11 24.35 29.53
CA ALA A 203 0.14 24.03 30.94
C ALA A 203 1.59 24.29 31.37
N GLN A 204 2.56 24.09 30.47
CA GLN A 204 3.99 24.23 30.78
C GLN A 204 4.54 25.64 30.57
N HIS A 205 4.04 26.36 29.56
CA HIS A 205 4.59 27.65 29.12
C HIS A 205 3.56 28.79 29.14
N GLY A 206 2.29 28.47 29.38
CA GLY A 206 1.22 29.44 29.44
C GLY A 206 1.36 30.38 30.62
N ARG A 207 0.90 31.61 30.43
CA ARG A 207 0.83 32.64 31.47
C ARG A 207 -0.64 32.96 31.72
N PRO A 208 -1.36 32.16 32.53
CA PRO A 208 -2.78 32.40 32.81
C PRO A 208 -3.01 33.76 33.48
N GLU A 209 -2.00 34.25 34.20
CA GLU A 209 -1.99 35.57 34.87
C GLU A 209 -1.92 36.75 33.89
N ALA A 210 -1.66 36.52 32.60
CA ALA A 210 -1.53 37.60 31.62
C ALA A 210 -2.90 38.29 31.43
N PRO A 211 -3.02 39.60 31.69
CA PRO A 211 -4.29 40.31 31.61
C PRO A 211 -4.92 40.15 30.23
N VAL A 212 -6.18 39.70 30.17
CA VAL A 212 -6.97 39.45 28.95
C VAL A 212 -6.43 38.33 28.05
N ALA A 213 -5.15 38.37 27.70
CA ALA A 213 -4.50 37.38 26.84
C ALA A 213 -4.52 35.97 27.46
N GLY A 214 -4.38 35.83 28.78
CA GLY A 214 -4.41 34.53 29.46
C GLY A 214 -5.74 33.81 29.30
N GLN A 215 -6.85 34.53 29.49
CA GLN A 215 -8.21 33.99 29.32
C GLN A 215 -8.52 33.70 27.85
N VAL A 216 -8.24 34.65 26.95
CA VAL A 216 -8.49 34.47 25.50
C VAL A 216 -7.70 33.29 24.94
N TYR A 217 -6.45 33.11 25.36
CA TYR A 217 -5.63 32.00 24.89
C TYR A 217 -6.06 30.67 25.51
N ALA A 218 -6.48 30.64 26.78
CA ALA A 218 -7.05 29.45 27.39
C ALA A 218 -8.36 29.02 26.70
N ASP A 219 -9.24 29.98 26.39
CA ASP A 219 -10.47 29.75 25.63
C ASP A 219 -10.17 29.32 24.19
N LEU A 220 -9.13 29.87 23.57
CA LEU A 220 -8.66 29.44 22.25
C LEU A 220 -8.11 28.00 22.29
N VAL A 221 -7.32 27.64 23.30
CA VAL A 221 -6.81 26.26 23.45
C VAL A 221 -7.95 25.28 23.73
N ALA A 222 -8.96 25.68 24.50
CA ALA A 222 -10.15 24.88 24.77
C ALA A 222 -11.08 24.76 23.54
N SER A 223 -11.13 25.78 22.68
CA SER A 223 -11.98 25.84 21.48
C SER A 223 -11.29 25.39 20.19
N ALA A 224 -9.95 25.38 20.17
CA ALA A 224 -9.12 24.70 19.20
C ALA A 224 -9.27 23.19 19.43
N GLY A 225 -10.47 22.68 19.14
CA GLY A 225 -10.69 21.25 19.00
C GLY A 225 -9.73 20.65 17.95
N PRO A 226 -9.76 19.34 17.73
CA PRO A 226 -8.86 18.62 16.84
C PRO A 226 -9.15 18.96 15.37
N ALA A 227 -8.86 20.20 14.94
CA ALA A 227 -9.22 20.74 13.63
C ALA A 227 -8.13 20.49 12.58
N ALA A 228 -6.90 20.16 13.00
CA ALA A 228 -5.81 19.80 12.11
C ALA A 228 -5.15 18.52 12.62
N ALA A 229 -5.59 17.36 12.13
CA ALA A 229 -4.89 16.10 12.37
C ALA A 229 -3.47 16.20 11.81
N PRO A 230 -2.40 16.07 12.62
CA PRO A 230 -1.04 16.09 12.12
C PRO A 230 -0.84 14.98 11.09
N HIS A 231 -0.17 15.31 9.99
CA HIS A 231 0.20 14.36 8.96
C HIS A 231 1.62 13.85 9.22
N GLU A 232 1.78 12.54 9.38
CA GLU A 232 3.08 11.90 9.45
C GLU A 232 3.36 11.20 8.12
N THR A 233 4.51 11.49 7.51
CA THR A 233 4.96 10.85 6.27
C THR A 233 6.21 10.02 6.52
N TYR A 234 6.20 8.80 6.01
CA TYR A 234 7.28 7.83 6.09
C TYR A 234 7.70 7.36 4.71
N LEU A 235 9.00 7.13 4.56
CA LEU A 235 9.60 6.46 3.43
C LEU A 235 10.23 5.16 3.92
N ALA A 236 9.67 4.02 3.54
CA ALA A 236 10.21 2.71 3.84
C ALA A 236 10.90 2.14 2.59
N ILE A 237 12.12 1.65 2.76
CA ILE A 237 12.96 1.13 1.69
C ILE A 237 13.36 -0.30 2.05
N SER A 238 12.89 -1.25 1.24
CA SER A 238 13.19 -2.67 1.41
C SER A 238 14.32 -3.11 0.47
N LEU A 239 15.37 -3.68 1.04
CA LEU A 239 16.47 -4.35 0.36
C LEU A 239 16.12 -5.83 0.18
N ASP A 240 16.32 -6.38 -1.03
CA ASP A 240 16.29 -7.82 -1.28
C ASP A 240 17.66 -8.43 -0.94
N LEU A 241 17.71 -9.24 0.11
CA LEU A 241 18.96 -9.85 0.59
C LEU A 241 19.50 -10.89 -0.40
N LYS A 242 18.64 -11.54 -1.19
CA LYS A 242 19.06 -12.50 -2.22
C LYS A 242 19.70 -11.77 -3.39
N ALA A 243 19.08 -10.68 -3.86
CA ALA A 243 19.65 -9.86 -4.93
C ALA A 243 20.93 -9.14 -4.50
N ALA A 244 21.03 -8.71 -3.24
CA ALA A 244 22.19 -8.03 -2.68
C ALA A 244 23.32 -8.97 -2.21
N LYS A 245 23.16 -10.30 -2.33
CA LYS A 245 24.06 -11.31 -1.73
C LYS A 245 25.56 -11.04 -1.99
N ARG A 246 25.93 -10.65 -3.21
CA ARG A 246 27.33 -10.35 -3.56
C ARG A 246 27.87 -9.13 -2.81
N LEU A 247 27.08 -8.06 -2.74
CA LEU A 247 27.45 -6.83 -2.03
C LEU A 247 27.54 -7.08 -0.52
N ILE A 248 26.59 -7.84 0.02
CA ILE A 248 26.57 -8.24 1.44
C ILE A 248 27.81 -9.05 1.78
N SER A 249 28.18 -10.03 0.94
CA SER A 249 29.38 -10.85 1.14
C SER A 249 30.66 -10.02 1.09
N GLN A 250 30.72 -8.98 0.25
CA GLN A 250 31.86 -8.07 0.16
C GLN A 250 31.94 -7.13 1.38
N ALA A 251 30.81 -6.82 2.00
CA ALA A 251 30.70 -5.99 3.19
C ALA A 251 30.86 -6.77 4.51
N GLY A 252 31.42 -7.98 4.49
CA GLY A 252 31.65 -8.81 5.68
C GLY A 252 30.61 -9.89 5.93
N GLY A 253 29.54 -9.97 5.12
CA GLY A 253 28.52 -11.01 5.21
C GLY A 253 27.51 -10.83 6.35
N GLY A 254 26.53 -11.74 6.38
CA GLY A 254 25.49 -11.76 7.42
C GLY A 254 24.63 -10.49 7.48
N LEU A 255 24.00 -10.27 8.64
CA LEU A 255 23.22 -9.05 8.89
C LEU A 255 24.08 -7.77 8.97
N PRO A 256 25.28 -7.77 9.57
CA PRO A 256 26.14 -6.57 9.57
C PRO A 256 26.47 -6.09 8.15
N GLY A 257 26.88 -7.00 7.25
CA GLY A 257 27.12 -6.64 5.84
C GLY A 257 25.85 -6.17 5.12
N ALA A 258 24.67 -6.70 5.48
CA ALA A 258 23.39 -6.22 4.96
C ALA A 258 23.06 -4.80 5.43
N PHE A 259 23.41 -4.44 6.67
CA PHE A 259 23.28 -3.07 7.16
C PHE A 259 24.22 -2.10 6.44
N THR A 260 25.46 -2.50 6.15
CA THR A 260 26.39 -1.68 5.35
C THR A 260 25.83 -1.38 3.96
N VAL A 261 25.26 -2.39 3.29
CA VAL A 261 24.61 -2.20 1.98
C VAL A 261 23.37 -1.31 2.12
N MET A 262 22.54 -1.54 3.15
CA MET A 262 21.36 -0.72 3.41
C MET A 262 21.73 0.75 3.64
N GLU A 263 22.79 1.04 4.40
CA GLU A 263 23.26 2.41 4.64
C GLU A 263 23.66 3.12 3.33
N GLN A 264 24.38 2.43 2.44
CA GLN A 264 24.75 2.96 1.12
C GLN A 264 23.51 3.22 0.24
N THR A 265 22.57 2.28 0.22
CA THR A 265 21.31 2.39 -0.53
C THR A 265 20.45 3.54 -0.01
N THR A 266 20.28 3.63 1.31
CA THR A 266 19.47 4.66 1.97
C THR A 266 20.09 6.05 1.84
N ALA A 267 21.41 6.19 1.92
CA ALA A 267 22.10 7.46 1.66
C ALA A 267 21.89 7.95 0.22
N SER A 268 21.97 7.04 -0.75
CA SER A 268 21.73 7.34 -2.17
C SER A 268 20.28 7.79 -2.42
N ILE A 269 19.31 7.09 -1.83
CA ILE A 269 17.89 7.44 -1.94
C ILE A 269 17.59 8.74 -1.20
N ALA A 270 18.20 8.99 -0.04
CA ALA A 270 18.07 10.25 0.68
C ALA A 270 18.51 11.44 -0.17
N GLN A 271 19.63 11.32 -0.88
CA GLN A 271 20.09 12.36 -1.79
C GLN A 271 19.13 12.55 -2.97
N ALA A 272 18.61 11.46 -3.55
CA ALA A 272 17.66 11.54 -4.65
C ALA A 272 16.31 12.15 -4.21
N ALA A 273 15.84 11.82 -3.01
CA ALA A 273 14.63 12.39 -2.41
C ALA A 273 14.77 13.89 -2.15
N ARG A 274 15.94 14.36 -1.66
CA ARG A 274 16.23 15.79 -1.50
C ARG A 274 16.13 16.56 -2.82
N ASN A 275 16.66 16.00 -3.90
CA ASN A 275 16.53 16.58 -5.24
C ASN A 275 15.09 16.58 -5.77
N ALA A 276 14.18 15.84 -5.15
CA ALA A 276 12.74 15.83 -5.45
C ALA A 276 11.93 16.74 -4.50
N GLY A 277 12.60 17.54 -3.66
CA GLY A 277 11.94 18.42 -2.70
C GLY A 277 11.48 17.72 -1.41
N LEU A 278 11.95 16.49 -1.14
CA LEU A 278 11.64 15.72 0.07
C LEU A 278 12.82 15.74 1.04
N MET A 279 12.56 16.03 2.31
CA MET A 279 13.57 16.09 3.36
C MET A 279 13.42 14.91 4.32
N ILE A 280 14.40 14.02 4.35
CA ILE A 280 14.49 12.97 5.37
C ILE A 280 14.96 13.60 6.68
N THR A 281 14.10 13.59 7.69
CA THR A 281 14.38 14.20 9.00
C THR A 281 15.04 13.24 9.98
N GLY A 282 14.98 11.92 9.70
CA GLY A 282 15.67 10.91 10.48
C GLY A 282 15.20 9.49 10.16
N TRP A 283 16.14 8.55 10.25
CA TRP A 283 15.86 7.11 10.21
C TRP A 283 15.31 6.65 11.55
N LEU A 284 14.28 5.81 11.53
CA LEU A 284 13.60 5.37 12.73
C LEU A 284 14.47 4.40 13.55
N SER A 285 14.48 4.60 14.86
CA SER A 285 15.01 3.61 15.79
C SER A 285 14.06 2.43 15.95
N ALA A 286 14.53 1.36 16.60
CA ALA A 286 13.71 0.19 16.83
C ALA A 286 12.42 0.49 17.62
N ARG A 287 12.53 1.38 18.61
CA ARG A 287 11.42 1.80 19.46
C ARG A 287 10.44 2.72 18.72
N GLU A 288 10.94 3.55 17.81
CA GLU A 288 10.10 4.41 16.98
C GLU A 288 9.33 3.58 15.93
N ILE A 289 9.97 2.58 15.29
CA ILE A 289 9.28 1.63 14.39
C ILE A 289 8.16 0.91 15.16
N ALA A 290 8.46 0.40 16.35
CA ALA A 290 7.49 -0.27 17.21
C ALA A 290 6.31 0.64 17.55
N ALA A 291 6.55 1.92 17.88
CA ALA A 291 5.51 2.88 18.17
C ALA A 291 4.65 3.23 16.96
N VAL A 292 5.25 3.36 15.77
CA VAL A 292 4.50 3.60 14.53
C VAL A 292 3.56 2.45 14.24
N VAL A 293 4.03 1.21 14.41
CA VAL A 293 3.19 0.01 14.26
C VAL A 293 2.11 -0.04 15.33
N ARG A 294 2.46 0.19 16.61
CA ARG A 294 1.49 0.20 17.72
C ARG A 294 0.38 1.21 17.50
N THR A 295 0.72 2.42 17.08
CA THR A 295 -0.24 3.52 16.86
C THR A 295 -1.08 3.35 15.61
N ALA A 296 -0.66 2.50 14.66
CA ALA A 296 -1.52 2.11 13.55
C ALA A 296 -2.66 1.19 14.03
N TYR A 297 -2.33 0.19 14.87
CA TYR A 297 -3.31 -0.76 15.45
C TYR A 297 -4.15 -0.15 16.59
N ASP A 298 -3.54 0.70 17.41
CA ASP A 298 -4.15 1.35 18.57
C ASP A 298 -3.87 2.86 18.53
N PRO A 299 -4.69 3.63 17.78
CA PRO A 299 -4.50 5.08 17.68
C PRO A 299 -4.55 5.82 19.02
N LYS A 300 -5.30 5.31 20.01
CA LYS A 300 -5.41 5.94 21.34
C LYS A 300 -4.14 5.79 22.18
N ALA A 301 -3.26 4.84 21.86
CA ALA A 301 -1.98 4.68 22.56
C ALA A 301 -0.99 5.82 22.31
N LEU A 302 -1.17 6.62 21.24
CA LEU A 302 -0.18 7.62 20.83
C LEU A 302 0.17 8.61 21.93
N ALA A 303 -0.85 9.21 22.57
CA ALA A 303 -0.66 10.27 23.57
C ALA A 303 0.18 9.75 24.74
N ALA A 304 -0.14 8.54 25.23
CA ALA A 304 0.62 7.88 26.29
C ALA A 304 2.06 7.59 25.84
N LEU A 305 2.26 7.02 24.64
CA LEU A 305 3.61 6.70 24.14
C LEU A 305 4.49 7.94 23.96
N GLN A 306 3.91 9.08 23.60
CA GLN A 306 4.64 10.36 23.51
C GLN A 306 4.96 10.93 24.90
N GLN A 307 4.03 10.83 25.84
CA GLN A 307 4.19 11.37 27.20
C GLN A 307 5.36 10.73 27.95
N TRP A 308 5.52 9.41 27.83
CA TRP A 308 6.56 8.67 28.55
C TRP A 308 7.88 8.58 27.79
N SER A 309 7.99 9.23 26.63
CA SER A 309 9.20 9.21 25.82
C SER A 309 10.18 10.32 26.22
N PRO A 310 11.46 10.00 26.49
CA PRO A 310 12.49 11.00 26.77
C PRO A 310 12.72 11.98 25.61
N THR A 311 12.45 11.54 24.37
CA THR A 311 12.64 12.34 23.15
C THR A 311 11.40 13.15 22.78
N GLY A 312 10.28 12.98 23.52
CA GLY A 312 8.96 13.53 23.19
C GLY A 312 8.30 12.88 21.96
N ARG A 313 8.96 11.90 21.34
CA ARG A 313 8.45 11.14 20.19
C ARG A 313 7.87 9.82 20.66
N ALA A 314 6.81 9.34 20.03
CA ALA A 314 6.24 8.04 20.39
C ALA A 314 7.30 6.93 20.27
N GLU A 315 7.52 6.21 21.36
CA GLU A 315 8.45 5.09 21.46
C GLU A 315 7.78 3.93 22.18
N ALA A 316 7.94 2.71 21.66
CA ALA A 316 7.42 1.49 22.26
C ALA A 316 8.50 0.41 22.31
N ASP A 317 8.37 -0.55 23.22
CA ASP A 317 9.16 -1.78 23.14
C ASP A 317 8.76 -2.55 21.86
N PRO A 318 9.71 -3.01 21.02
CA PRO A 318 9.41 -3.91 19.89
C PRO A 318 8.47 -5.05 20.26
N ALA A 319 8.60 -5.64 21.45
CA ALA A 319 7.74 -6.74 21.87
C ALA A 319 6.27 -6.33 22.10
N ALA A 320 6.00 -5.03 22.23
CA ALA A 320 4.69 -4.42 22.42
C ALA A 320 4.19 -3.67 21.17
N ALA A 321 4.81 -3.87 20.01
CA ALA A 321 4.44 -3.17 18.77
C ALA A 321 3.09 -3.62 18.19
N GLY A 322 2.76 -4.91 18.29
CA GLY A 322 1.49 -5.45 17.82
C GLY A 322 0.26 -4.99 18.63
N PRO A 323 -0.95 -5.29 18.13
CA PRO A 323 -2.19 -5.08 18.90
C PRO A 323 -2.22 -5.99 20.15
N VAL A 324 -3.22 -5.80 21.01
CA VAL A 324 -3.60 -6.78 22.05
C VAL A 324 -4.68 -7.72 21.51
N VAL A 325 -5.63 -7.19 20.75
CA VAL A 325 -6.71 -7.93 20.11
C VAL A 325 -6.84 -7.47 18.67
N GLN A 326 -7.04 -8.43 17.78
CA GLN A 326 -7.48 -8.16 16.42
C GLN A 326 -8.60 -9.13 16.04
N VAL A 327 -9.69 -8.59 15.50
CA VAL A 327 -10.85 -9.33 15.02
C VAL A 327 -11.04 -9.03 13.54
N GLU A 328 -10.90 -10.06 12.72
CA GLU A 328 -11.20 -10.01 11.29
C GLU A 328 -12.71 -10.14 11.05
N GLU A 329 -13.27 -9.14 10.36
CA GLU A 329 -14.59 -9.21 9.76
C GLU A 329 -14.44 -9.29 8.23
N TYR A 330 -15.56 -9.49 7.52
CA TYR A 330 -15.51 -9.68 6.08
C TYR A 330 -15.15 -8.41 5.29
N ASP A 331 -15.34 -7.22 5.88
CA ASP A 331 -15.17 -5.93 5.20
C ASP A 331 -14.34 -4.91 5.99
N ARG A 332 -14.03 -5.23 7.23
CA ARG A 332 -13.23 -4.43 8.15
C ARG A 332 -12.39 -5.32 9.06
N VAL A 333 -11.49 -4.70 9.80
CA VAL A 333 -10.76 -5.32 10.90
C VAL A 333 -10.87 -4.43 12.13
N ALA A 334 -11.25 -5.00 13.27
CA ALA A 334 -11.27 -4.30 14.55
C ALA A 334 -10.00 -4.64 15.32
N THR A 335 -9.35 -3.63 15.88
CA THR A 335 -8.12 -3.77 16.67
C THR A 335 -8.25 -2.89 17.89
N ASP A 336 -7.67 -3.29 19.03
CA ASP A 336 -7.62 -2.54 20.31
C ASP A 336 -8.67 -1.41 20.45
N SER A 337 -8.33 -0.18 20.04
CA SER A 337 -9.20 1.01 20.18
C SER A 337 -9.91 1.50 18.91
N ALA A 338 -9.76 0.80 17.78
CA ALA A 338 -10.20 1.28 16.47
C ALA A 338 -10.72 0.19 15.53
N ARG A 339 -11.42 0.64 14.49
CA ARG A 339 -11.91 -0.17 13.39
C ARG A 339 -11.36 0.37 12.09
N HIS A 340 -10.95 -0.54 11.21
CA HIS A 340 -10.22 -0.21 10.00
C HIS A 340 -10.84 -0.87 8.77
N THR A 341 -10.85 -0.12 7.67
CA THR A 341 -11.18 -0.66 6.36
C THR A 341 -10.12 -0.24 5.35
N THR A 342 -9.56 -1.23 4.66
CA THR A 342 -8.57 -1.01 3.61
C THR A 342 -9.17 -1.16 2.22
N TYR A 343 -8.88 -0.15 1.39
CA TYR A 343 -9.16 -0.05 -0.02
C TYR A 343 -7.88 -0.21 -0.83
N TRP A 344 -8.03 -0.75 -2.02
CA TRP A 344 -7.04 -0.72 -3.08
C TRP A 344 -7.47 0.24 -4.18
N VAL A 345 -6.51 1.01 -4.69
CA VAL A 345 -6.68 1.83 -5.89
C VAL A 345 -6.69 0.91 -7.10
N GLU A 346 -7.88 0.61 -7.64
CA GLU A 346 -8.03 -0.25 -8.81
C GLU A 346 -7.57 0.47 -10.08
N ASN A 347 -8.00 1.73 -10.26
CA ASN A 347 -7.62 2.57 -11.38
C ASN A 347 -7.18 3.94 -10.88
N TRP A 348 -6.10 4.42 -11.48
CA TRP A 348 -5.61 5.79 -11.36
C TRP A 348 -6.29 6.70 -12.41
N PRO A 349 -6.12 8.03 -12.33
CA PRO A 349 -6.67 8.99 -13.29
C PRO A 349 -6.45 8.61 -14.75
N ARG A 350 -7.57 8.44 -15.48
CA ARG A 350 -7.59 8.14 -16.91
C ARG A 350 -7.55 9.39 -17.80
N THR A 351 -7.92 10.54 -17.24
CA THR A 351 -7.82 11.85 -17.88
C THR A 351 -6.57 12.55 -17.39
N GLU A 352 -6.08 13.52 -18.16
CA GLU A 352 -4.97 14.36 -17.72
C GLU A 352 -5.39 15.17 -16.50
N MET A 353 -4.70 14.95 -15.38
CA MET A 353 -4.92 15.69 -14.14
C MET A 353 -3.61 16.26 -13.61
N GLY A 354 -3.68 17.38 -12.91
CA GLY A 354 -2.49 17.99 -12.30
C GLY A 354 -1.80 17.03 -11.31
N ALA A 355 -0.49 17.17 -11.15
CA ALA A 355 0.32 16.33 -10.26
C ALA A 355 -0.18 16.27 -8.80
N GLY A 356 -0.95 17.27 -8.37
CA GLY A 356 -1.57 17.34 -7.05
C GLY A 356 -2.95 16.67 -6.93
N PHE A 357 -3.40 15.84 -7.87
CA PHE A 357 -4.76 15.29 -7.90
C PHE A 357 -5.19 14.55 -6.62
N LEU A 358 -4.25 13.99 -5.84
CA LEU A 358 -4.52 13.32 -4.57
C LEU A 358 -4.81 14.28 -3.41
N HIS A 359 -4.63 15.59 -3.58
CA HIS A 359 -4.76 16.56 -2.49
C HIS A 359 -6.12 16.48 -1.77
N GLY A 360 -7.23 16.43 -2.52
CA GLY A 360 -8.57 16.34 -1.92
C GLY A 360 -8.81 15.04 -1.12
N LEU A 361 -8.21 13.94 -1.57
CA LEU A 361 -8.25 12.65 -0.89
C LEU A 361 -7.35 12.61 0.35
N MET A 362 -6.20 13.30 0.28
CA MET A 362 -5.28 13.39 1.40
C MET A 362 -5.85 14.30 2.51
N PHE A 363 -6.39 15.45 2.18
CA PHE A 363 -6.84 16.43 3.17
C PHE A 363 -8.35 16.37 3.43
N THR A 364 -8.95 15.18 3.36
CA THR A 364 -10.36 14.97 3.72
C THR A 364 -10.56 15.24 5.22
N ALA A 365 -11.28 16.32 5.54
CA ALA A 365 -11.45 16.78 6.91
C ALA A 365 -12.21 15.76 7.78
N GLY A 366 -11.78 15.59 9.02
CA GLY A 366 -12.45 14.72 10.00
C GLY A 366 -12.29 13.21 9.75
N VAL A 367 -11.56 12.80 8.71
CA VAL A 367 -11.31 11.39 8.41
C VAL A 367 -9.91 10.99 8.80
N ARG A 368 -9.78 9.98 9.67
CA ARG A 368 -8.49 9.34 9.95
C ARG A 368 -8.20 8.30 8.87
N ARG A 369 -7.10 8.49 8.15
CA ARG A 369 -6.68 7.61 7.06
C ARG A 369 -5.16 7.45 6.97
N THR A 370 -4.76 6.38 6.32
CA THR A 370 -3.39 6.13 5.87
C THR A 370 -3.41 5.85 4.38
N LEU A 371 -2.69 6.66 3.60
CA LEU A 371 -2.44 6.43 2.18
C LEU A 371 -1.05 5.80 2.03
N SER A 372 -0.96 4.67 1.34
CA SER A 372 0.30 4.03 1.03
C SER A 372 0.47 3.85 -0.48
N LEU A 373 1.59 4.35 -0.99
CA LEU A 373 2.05 4.16 -2.36
C LEU A 373 3.26 3.22 -2.34
N THR A 374 3.07 2.03 -2.86
CA THR A 374 4.10 0.99 -2.94
C THR A 374 4.63 0.93 -4.36
N TYR A 375 5.92 1.24 -4.49
CA TYR A 375 6.69 1.21 -5.73
C TYR A 375 7.55 -0.06 -5.74
N VAL A 376 7.34 -0.93 -6.72
CA VAL A 376 8.11 -2.17 -6.90
C VAL A 376 8.94 -2.04 -8.18
N PRO A 377 10.26 -1.76 -8.07
CA PRO A 377 11.11 -1.62 -9.23
C PRO A 377 11.19 -2.93 -10.02
N GLN A 378 11.09 -2.85 -11.34
CA GLN A 378 11.20 -4.00 -12.23
C GLN A 378 12.58 -4.03 -12.90
N ARG A 379 13.17 -5.23 -13.02
CA ARG A 379 14.37 -5.41 -13.85
C ARG A 379 14.01 -5.22 -15.32
N LEU A 380 14.90 -4.57 -16.08
CA LEU A 380 14.69 -4.26 -17.50
C LEU A 380 14.27 -5.50 -18.31
N GLU A 381 14.96 -6.62 -18.13
CA GLU A 381 14.63 -7.87 -18.83
C GLU A 381 13.23 -8.40 -18.49
N SER A 382 12.82 -8.31 -17.22
CA SER A 382 11.49 -8.73 -16.77
C SER A 382 10.41 -7.82 -17.35
N ALA A 383 10.64 -6.51 -17.34
CA ALA A 383 9.74 -5.52 -17.90
C ALA A 383 9.57 -5.69 -19.42
N LEU A 384 10.65 -5.93 -20.16
CA LEU A 384 10.60 -6.20 -21.61
C LEU A 384 9.84 -7.49 -21.92
N ARG A 385 10.07 -8.57 -21.15
CA ARG A 385 9.31 -9.82 -21.30
C ARG A 385 7.83 -9.64 -21.00
N ASP A 386 7.47 -8.86 -19.97
CA ASP A 386 6.07 -8.54 -19.66
C ASP A 386 5.40 -7.76 -20.80
N VAL A 387 6.09 -6.74 -21.34
CA VAL A 387 5.63 -5.96 -22.50
C VAL A 387 5.43 -6.85 -23.73
N GLN A 388 6.41 -7.70 -24.06
CA GLN A 388 6.32 -8.64 -25.18
C GLN A 388 5.15 -9.62 -25.02
N ARG A 389 4.96 -10.17 -23.81
CA ARG A 389 3.85 -11.07 -23.50
C ARG A 389 2.50 -10.38 -23.68
N LYS A 390 2.34 -9.15 -23.16
CA LYS A 390 1.11 -8.36 -23.30
C LYS A 390 0.84 -8.02 -24.77
N LYS A 391 1.85 -7.58 -25.51
CA LYS A 391 1.74 -7.29 -26.95
C LYS A 391 1.33 -8.52 -27.76
N ALA A 392 1.93 -9.68 -27.49
CA ALA A 392 1.58 -10.93 -28.13
C ALA A 392 0.13 -11.35 -27.83
N ALA A 393 -0.33 -11.20 -26.58
CA ALA A 393 -1.72 -11.47 -26.20
C ALA A 393 -2.70 -10.54 -26.93
N ILE A 394 -2.42 -9.24 -27.01
CA ILE A 394 -3.26 -8.27 -27.72
C ILE A 394 -3.40 -8.63 -29.21
N ILE A 395 -2.29 -8.96 -29.87
CA ILE A 395 -2.27 -9.35 -31.28
C ILE A 395 -3.01 -10.67 -31.51
N ALA A 396 -2.83 -11.65 -30.62
CA ALA A 396 -3.51 -12.94 -30.71
C ALA A 396 -5.03 -12.77 -30.59
N ASP A 397 -5.51 -12.03 -29.59
CA ASP A 397 -6.94 -11.74 -29.41
C ASP A 397 -7.54 -11.00 -30.61
N ALA A 398 -6.83 -10.00 -31.14
CA ALA A 398 -7.27 -9.25 -32.32
C ALA A 398 -7.36 -10.16 -33.56
N SER A 399 -6.39 -11.06 -33.76
CA SER A 399 -6.39 -12.01 -34.87
C SER A 399 -7.56 -13.00 -34.79
N GLU A 400 -7.91 -13.45 -33.58
CA GLU A 400 -9.05 -14.33 -33.37
C GLU A 400 -10.38 -13.59 -33.63
N ARG A 401 -10.49 -12.35 -33.16
CA ARG A 401 -11.68 -11.52 -33.40
C ARG A 401 -11.87 -11.18 -34.87
N ALA A 402 -10.80 -10.84 -35.58
CA ALA A 402 -10.82 -10.65 -37.03
C ALA A 402 -11.28 -11.93 -37.76
N ARG A 403 -10.81 -13.11 -37.36
CA ARG A 403 -11.28 -14.39 -37.90
C ARG A 403 -12.77 -14.62 -37.68
N ARG A 404 -13.33 -14.11 -36.57
CA ARG A 404 -14.77 -14.17 -36.24
C ARG A 404 -15.59 -13.03 -36.86
N GLY A 405 -14.97 -12.14 -37.64
CA GLY A 405 -15.63 -10.96 -38.23
C GLY A 405 -16.04 -9.89 -37.22
N GLN A 406 -15.42 -9.88 -36.02
CA GLN A 406 -15.69 -8.88 -34.99
C GLN A 406 -14.80 -7.66 -35.20
N VAL A 407 -15.37 -6.47 -35.00
CA VAL A 407 -14.65 -5.18 -35.08
C VAL A 407 -13.79 -4.99 -33.82
N ASP A 408 -12.58 -4.46 -34.00
CA ASP A 408 -11.71 -4.09 -32.88
C ASP A 408 -12.34 -2.98 -32.02
N SER A 409 -12.22 -3.11 -30.70
CA SER A 409 -12.67 -2.07 -29.77
C SER A 409 -11.65 -0.94 -29.72
N GLU A 410 -12.11 0.31 -29.55
CA GLU A 410 -11.22 1.44 -29.25
C GLU A 410 -10.45 1.24 -27.94
N GLU A 411 -10.97 0.46 -27.00
CA GLU A 411 -10.24 0.09 -25.79
C GLU A 411 -8.97 -0.71 -26.12
N ASP A 412 -9.03 -1.59 -27.12
CA ASP A 412 -7.90 -2.41 -27.56
C ASP A 412 -6.84 -1.54 -28.27
N SER A 413 -7.28 -0.56 -29.06
CA SER A 413 -6.39 0.36 -29.76
C SER A 413 -5.59 1.22 -28.77
N ILE A 414 -6.25 1.70 -27.72
CA ILE A 414 -5.63 2.44 -26.61
C ILE A 414 -4.66 1.54 -25.82
N GLU A 415 -5.08 0.33 -25.45
CA GLU A 415 -4.21 -0.61 -24.71
C GLU A 415 -2.94 -0.95 -25.50
N TYR A 416 -3.08 -1.17 -26.82
CA TYR A 416 -1.93 -1.40 -27.69
C TYR A 416 -1.00 -0.19 -27.77
N ALA A 417 -1.55 1.03 -27.85
CA ALA A 417 -0.78 2.27 -27.84
C ALA A 417 -0.02 2.48 -26.52
N ASP A 418 -0.65 2.17 -25.38
CA ASP A 418 -0.03 2.23 -24.05
C ASP A 418 1.14 1.24 -23.95
N VAL A 419 0.96 -0.01 -24.39
CA VAL A 419 2.02 -1.03 -24.41
C VAL A 419 3.19 -0.61 -25.30
N LYS A 420 2.91 -0.04 -26.49
CA LYS A 420 3.93 0.47 -27.40
C LYS A 420 4.69 1.66 -26.81
N THR A 421 4.02 2.53 -26.06
CA THR A 421 4.64 3.65 -25.35
C THR A 421 5.56 3.16 -24.25
N ARG A 422 5.11 2.18 -23.44
CA ARG A 422 5.95 1.54 -22.42
C ARG A 422 7.16 0.82 -23.02
N GLU A 423 7.01 0.13 -24.16
CA GLU A 423 8.12 -0.50 -24.91
C GLU A 423 9.16 0.54 -25.32
N ARG A 424 8.74 1.65 -25.92
CA ARG A 424 9.63 2.75 -26.32
C ARG A 424 10.37 3.36 -25.14
N GLN A 425 9.66 3.57 -24.02
CA GLN A 425 10.27 4.14 -22.81
C GLN A 425 11.35 3.21 -22.24
N LEU A 426 11.09 1.90 -22.17
CA LEU A 426 12.07 0.91 -21.74
C LEU A 426 13.31 0.90 -22.66
N ILE A 427 13.12 0.95 -23.98
CA ILE A 427 14.22 1.00 -24.96
C ILE A 427 15.03 2.30 -24.80
N ALA A 428 14.36 3.42 -24.50
CA ALA A 428 15.02 4.71 -24.23
C ALA A 428 15.77 4.74 -22.88
N GLY A 429 15.78 3.64 -22.13
CA GLY A 429 16.50 3.53 -20.85
C GLY A 429 15.72 4.04 -19.64
N HIS A 430 14.41 4.30 -19.78
CA HIS A 430 13.56 4.55 -18.62
C HIS A 430 13.38 3.27 -17.81
N ALA A 431 13.39 3.43 -16.50
CA ALA A 431 13.10 2.34 -15.58
C ALA A 431 11.59 2.13 -15.45
N ASP A 432 11.20 0.88 -15.29
CA ASP A 432 9.81 0.48 -15.05
C ASP A 432 9.61 0.18 -13.57
N VAL A 433 8.57 0.78 -12.99
CA VAL A 433 8.26 0.70 -11.55
C VAL A 433 6.77 0.45 -11.41
N ALA A 434 6.40 -0.69 -10.86
CA ALA A 434 5.00 -1.00 -10.60
C ALA A 434 4.51 -0.18 -9.40
N LEU A 435 3.37 0.49 -9.55
CA LEU A 435 2.75 1.31 -8.51
C LEU A 435 1.47 0.64 -7.99
N THR A 436 1.38 0.46 -6.68
CA THR A 436 0.16 0.05 -5.98
C THR A 436 -0.23 1.12 -4.96
N GLY A 437 -1.49 1.55 -4.99
CA GLY A 437 -2.05 2.47 -4.00
C GLY A 437 -3.00 1.75 -3.06
N LEU A 438 -2.83 1.92 -1.75
CA LEU A 438 -3.72 1.40 -0.72
C LEU A 438 -4.15 2.53 0.21
N ILE A 439 -5.40 2.48 0.68
CA ILE A 439 -5.95 3.46 1.61
C ILE A 439 -6.62 2.73 2.76
N THR A 440 -6.15 2.95 3.98
CA THR A 440 -6.81 2.44 5.18
C THR A 440 -7.54 3.59 5.86
N VAL A 441 -8.86 3.47 5.98
CA VAL A 441 -9.70 4.37 6.78
C VAL A 441 -9.83 3.80 8.18
N THR A 442 -9.77 4.66 9.19
CA THR A 442 -9.80 4.27 10.60
C THR A 442 -10.83 5.12 11.35
N ALA A 443 -11.62 4.49 12.21
CA ALA A 443 -12.51 5.21 13.12
C ALA A 443 -12.69 4.45 14.44
N ASP A 444 -13.25 5.13 15.44
CA ASP A 444 -13.45 4.57 16.77
C ASP A 444 -14.68 3.63 16.85
N THR A 445 -15.66 3.79 15.95
CA THR A 445 -16.91 3.01 15.92
C THR A 445 -17.28 2.60 14.50
N ASP A 446 -18.14 1.59 14.35
CA ASP A 446 -18.61 1.13 13.03
C ASP A 446 -19.32 2.23 12.25
N ALA A 447 -20.22 2.97 12.92
CA ALA A 447 -20.97 4.06 12.30
C ALA A 447 -20.05 5.19 11.82
N ALA A 448 -19.04 5.55 12.62
CA ALA A 448 -18.04 6.55 12.23
C ALA A 448 -17.15 6.04 11.07
N LEU A 449 -16.83 4.74 11.07
CA LEU A 449 -16.05 4.12 9.99
C LEU A 449 -16.82 4.16 8.67
N ASP A 450 -18.10 3.80 8.69
CA ASP A 450 -18.95 3.80 7.49
C ASP A 450 -19.11 5.22 6.92
N ALA A 451 -19.31 6.22 7.78
CA ALA A 451 -19.36 7.63 7.37
C ALA A 451 -18.02 8.10 6.77
N ALA A 452 -16.90 7.78 7.41
CA ALA A 452 -15.56 8.13 6.92
C ALA A 452 -15.24 7.43 5.59
N CYS A 453 -15.66 6.18 5.42
CA CYS A 453 -15.52 5.44 4.16
C CYS A 453 -16.28 6.13 3.02
N ALA A 454 -17.54 6.53 3.25
CA ALA A 454 -18.33 7.23 2.24
C ALA A 454 -17.70 8.57 1.82
N GLN A 455 -17.11 9.31 2.76
CA GLN A 455 -16.37 10.55 2.46
C GLN A 455 -15.12 10.29 1.61
N ILE A 456 -14.35 9.25 1.94
CA ILE A 456 -13.15 8.86 1.18
C ILE A 456 -13.49 8.37 -0.22
N GLU A 457 -14.57 7.60 -0.38
CA GLU A 457 -15.07 7.17 -1.69
C GLU A 457 -15.48 8.39 -2.55
N THR A 458 -16.15 9.38 -1.96
CA THR A 458 -16.52 10.63 -2.65
C THR A 458 -15.29 11.45 -3.05
N ALA A 459 -14.31 11.57 -2.15
CA ALA A 459 -13.05 12.28 -2.41
C ALA A 459 -12.23 11.57 -3.51
N ALA A 460 -12.25 10.24 -3.55
CA ALA A 460 -11.55 9.46 -4.57
C ALA A 460 -12.15 9.66 -5.97
N VAL A 461 -13.48 9.69 -6.10
CA VAL A 461 -14.15 10.01 -7.37
C VAL A 461 -13.74 11.39 -7.87
N THR A 462 -13.67 12.37 -6.97
CA THR A 462 -13.21 13.74 -7.32
C THR A 462 -11.75 13.77 -7.77
N ALA A 463 -10.91 12.93 -7.17
CA ALA A 463 -9.52 12.72 -7.57
C ALA A 463 -9.37 11.80 -8.81
N GLY A 464 -10.47 11.34 -9.42
CA GLY A 464 -10.51 10.38 -10.54
C GLY A 464 -9.81 9.05 -10.25
N VAL A 465 -9.85 8.63 -8.99
CA VAL A 465 -9.31 7.37 -8.50
C VAL A 465 -10.47 6.41 -8.22
N ASP A 466 -10.40 5.21 -8.79
CA ASP A 466 -11.39 4.16 -8.51
C ASP A 466 -10.90 3.31 -7.32
N LEU A 467 -11.63 3.36 -6.19
CA LEU A 467 -11.33 2.55 -5.01
C LEU A 467 -12.11 1.23 -5.00
N ARG A 468 -11.45 0.18 -4.52
CA ARG A 468 -12.06 -1.13 -4.25
C ARG A 468 -11.73 -1.59 -2.85
N ARG A 469 -12.76 -1.79 -2.02
CA ARG A 469 -12.60 -2.40 -0.69
C ARG A 469 -12.09 -3.83 -0.83
N LEU A 470 -11.08 -4.20 -0.03
CA LEU A 470 -10.48 -5.53 -0.04
C LEU A 470 -11.26 -6.50 0.85
N TRP A 471 -12.43 -6.96 0.39
CA TRP A 471 -13.27 -7.89 1.14
C TRP A 471 -12.53 -9.20 1.44
N TYR A 472 -12.75 -9.73 2.65
CA TYR A 472 -12.21 -11.00 3.17
C TYR A 472 -10.68 -11.05 3.31
N GLN A 473 -10.00 -9.90 3.19
CA GLN A 473 -8.54 -9.78 3.21
C GLN A 473 -8.06 -8.62 4.09
N GLN A 474 -8.92 -8.11 4.97
CA GLN A 474 -8.70 -6.87 5.72
C GLN A 474 -7.47 -6.89 6.64
N PRO A 475 -7.18 -7.98 7.40
CA PRO A 475 -5.95 -8.09 8.19
C PRO A 475 -4.66 -7.88 7.40
N ASP A 476 -4.51 -8.64 6.31
CA ASP A 476 -3.30 -8.61 5.50
C ASP A 476 -3.22 -7.28 4.72
N ALA A 477 -4.36 -6.78 4.23
CA ALA A 477 -4.47 -5.47 3.60
C ALA A 477 -4.07 -4.33 4.55
N PHE A 478 -4.55 -4.37 5.80
CA PHE A 478 -4.18 -3.41 6.83
C PHE A 478 -2.68 -3.44 7.10
N ALA A 479 -2.09 -4.63 7.27
CA ALA A 479 -0.67 -4.78 7.55
C ALA A 479 0.23 -4.25 6.42
N VAL A 480 -0.23 -4.32 5.16
CA VAL A 480 0.50 -3.78 4.00
C VAL A 480 0.28 -2.27 3.85
N ALA A 481 -0.94 -1.79 4.09
CA ALA A 481 -1.32 -0.40 3.84
C ALA A 481 -0.99 0.56 4.98
N ALA A 482 -1.21 0.14 6.23
CA ALA A 482 -1.12 1.01 7.40
C ALA A 482 0.25 0.98 8.09
N LEU A 483 1.09 -0.02 7.80
CA LEU A 483 2.40 -0.19 8.42
C LEU A 483 3.51 0.13 7.40
N PRO A 484 4.53 0.93 7.76
CA PRO A 484 5.63 1.29 6.86
C PRO A 484 6.68 0.17 6.77
N LEU A 485 6.25 -1.02 6.33
CA LEU A 485 7.06 -2.24 6.31
C LEU A 485 7.47 -2.66 4.88
N ALA A 486 7.11 -1.87 3.87
CA ALA A 486 7.40 -2.06 2.45
C ALA A 486 7.04 -3.47 1.92
N ARG A 487 5.98 -4.06 2.48
CA ARG A 487 5.45 -5.37 2.08
C ARG A 487 4.63 -5.24 0.80
N THR A 488 4.61 -6.32 0.01
CA THR A 488 3.91 -6.36 -1.28
C THR A 488 2.92 -7.53 -1.38
N THR A 489 2.85 -8.38 -0.36
CA THR A 489 2.02 -9.59 -0.34
C THR A 489 0.79 -9.42 0.55
N LEU A 490 -0.37 -9.79 0.01
CA LEU A 490 -1.66 -9.92 0.71
C LEU A 490 -1.97 -11.38 1.03
#